data_AF-A0A7D5M639-F1
#
_entry.id   AF-A0A7D5M639-F1
#
_cell.length_a   1.000
_cell.length_b   1.000
_cell.length_c   1.000
_cell.angle_alpha   90.00
_cell.angle_beta   90.00
_cell.angle_gamma   90.00
#
_symmetry.space_group_name_H-M   'P 1'
#
loop_
_entity.id
_entity.type
_entity.pdbx_description
1 polymer ?
#
loop_
_entity_poly.entity_id
_entity_poly.type
_entity_poly.pdbx_seq_one_letter_code
_entity_poly.pdbx_strand_id
1 'polypeptide(L)'
;MNIVLEIGTKNYADDLLTIKKALSHMESLVSGYNGYVLSDPLPKFGWTFFKLAIKPNLQSGIEEKFSDMINKYQANDQAGKFAKFMTDYFVSKGCDIKIKISD
;
A
#
# COMPACT_ATOMS: atom_id res chain seq x y z
N MET A 1 12.02 -0.27 8.72
CA MET A 1 12.01 0.76 7.66
C MET A 1 10.59 1.32 7.58
N ASN A 2 10.41 2.59 7.26
CA ASN A 2 9.06 3.15 7.05
C ASN A 2 8.89 3.32 5.54
N ILE A 3 8.17 2.42 4.88
CA ILE A 3 7.86 2.60 3.47
C ILE A 3 6.73 3.61 3.35
N VAL A 4 6.93 4.62 2.50
CA VAL A 4 5.89 5.56 2.11
C VAL A 4 5.55 5.32 0.65
N LEU A 5 4.28 5.11 0.37
CA LEU A 5 3.75 4.90 -0.97
C LEU A 5 2.95 6.14 -1.38
N GLU A 6 3.26 6.77 -2.50
CA GLU A 6 2.36 7.75 -3.11
C GLU A 6 1.40 7.01 -4.04
N ILE A 7 0.11 7.22 -3.79
CA ILE A 7 -1.00 6.62 -4.52
C ILE A 7 -1.66 7.70 -5.36
N GLY A 8 -1.76 7.46 -6.67
CA GLY A 8 -2.53 8.26 -7.61
C GLY A 8 -3.78 7.51 -8.06
N THR A 9 -4.94 8.15 -7.97
CA THR A 9 -6.25 7.62 -8.39
C THR A 9 -7.06 8.66 -9.17
N LYS A 10 -7.98 8.19 -10.03
CA LYS A 10 -9.04 9.04 -10.62
C LYS A 10 -10.38 8.94 -9.87
N ASN A 11 -10.56 7.96 -8.98
CA ASN A 11 -11.77 7.72 -8.20
C ASN A 11 -11.46 7.67 -6.68
N TYR A 12 -11.12 8.84 -6.12
CA TYR A 12 -10.59 8.94 -4.76
C TYR A 12 -11.50 8.35 -3.69
N ALA A 13 -12.81 8.62 -3.73
CA ALA A 13 -13.73 8.18 -2.68
C ALA A 13 -13.83 6.66 -2.59
N ASP A 14 -14.02 5.98 -3.72
CA ASP A 14 -14.21 4.54 -3.78
C ASP A 14 -12.89 3.79 -3.53
N ASP A 15 -11.80 4.24 -4.14
CA ASP A 15 -10.48 3.62 -3.95
C ASP A 15 -10.00 3.81 -2.52
N LEU A 16 -10.19 4.98 -1.90
CA LEU A 16 -9.83 5.21 -0.50
C LEU A 16 -10.57 4.24 0.44
N LEU A 17 -11.87 4.06 0.22
CA LEU A 17 -12.67 3.12 1.01
C LEU A 17 -12.16 1.68 0.83
N THR A 18 -11.87 1.28 -0.40
CA THR A 18 -11.36 -0.05 -0.72
C THR A 18 -9.98 -0.29 -0.12
N ILE A 19 -9.07 0.68 -0.22
CA ILE A 19 -7.73 0.65 0.39
C ILE A 19 -7.85 0.51 1.91
N LYS A 20 -8.70 1.30 2.58
CA LYS A 20 -8.91 1.20 4.04
C LYS A 20 -9.42 -0.17 4.46
N LYS A 21 -10.40 -0.73 3.74
CA LYS A 21 -10.90 -2.10 3.99
C LYS A 21 -9.82 -3.15 3.78
N ALA A 22 -9.04 -3.03 2.71
CA ALA A 22 -7.95 -3.94 2.39
C ALA A 22 -6.84 -3.89 3.46
N LEU A 23 -6.45 -2.70 3.91
CA LEU A 23 -5.47 -2.52 4.98
C LEU A 23 -5.99 -3.05 6.32
N SER A 24 -7.26 -2.81 6.67
CA SER A 24 -7.86 -3.36 7.90
C SER A 24 -7.83 -4.90 7.92
N HIS A 25 -8.11 -5.53 6.77
CA HIS A 25 -7.96 -6.98 6.63
C HIS A 25 -6.50 -7.42 6.77
N MET A 26 -5.56 -6.69 6.16
CA MET A 26 -4.13 -6.97 6.27
C MET A 26 -3.63 -6.85 7.72
N GLU A 27 -4.01 -5.80 8.44
CA GLU A 27 -3.69 -5.60 9.85
C GLU A 27 -4.17 -6.79 10.70
N SER A 28 -5.38 -7.28 10.45
CA SER A 28 -5.93 -8.46 11.14
C SER A 28 -5.13 -9.73 10.84
N LEU A 29 -4.70 -9.92 9.59
CA LEU A 29 -3.93 -11.10 9.17
C LEU A 29 -2.55 -11.19 9.82
N VAL A 30 -1.94 -10.05 10.15
CA VAL A 30 -0.56 -9.96 10.64
C VAL A 30 -0.48 -9.43 12.08
N SER A 31 -1.62 -9.21 12.74
CA SER A 31 -1.72 -8.54 14.05
C SER A 31 -1.02 -7.17 14.10
N GLY A 32 -0.95 -6.46 12.98
CA GLY A 32 -0.23 -5.21 12.77
C GLY A 32 -1.10 -3.96 12.90
N TYR A 33 -1.98 -3.90 13.90
CA TYR A 33 -2.99 -2.82 14.05
C TYR A 33 -2.40 -1.41 14.17
N ASN A 34 -3.20 -0.41 13.78
CA ASN A 34 -2.79 0.99 13.69
C ASN A 34 -1.47 1.13 12.91
N GLY A 35 -1.36 0.33 11.84
CA GLY A 35 -0.14 0.04 11.12
C GLY A 35 0.15 0.99 9.97
N TYR A 36 -0.69 1.98 9.73
CA TYR A 36 -0.51 2.93 8.63
C TYR A 36 -1.05 4.33 8.94
N VAL A 37 -0.63 5.30 8.14
CA VAL A 37 -1.12 6.68 8.14
C VAL A 37 -1.38 7.10 6.70
N LEU A 38 -2.48 7.82 6.47
CA LEU A 38 -2.84 8.42 5.19
C LEU A 38 -2.65 9.93 5.26
N SER A 39 -2.05 10.53 4.24
CA SER A 39 -2.01 11.99 4.12
C SER A 39 -3.32 12.56 3.59
N ASP A 40 -3.44 13.88 3.67
CA ASP A 40 -4.49 14.60 2.94
C ASP A 40 -4.37 14.38 1.42
N PRO A 41 -5.50 14.37 0.70
CA PRO A 41 -5.51 14.27 -0.75
C PRO A 41 -5.03 15.57 -1.42
N LEU A 42 -4.31 15.40 -2.51
CA LEU A 42 -3.85 16.46 -3.41
C LEU A 42 -4.45 16.26 -4.82
N PRO A 43 -5.53 16.96 -5.17
CA PRO A 43 -6.10 16.94 -6.51
C PRO A 43 -5.16 17.62 -7.52
N LYS A 44 -4.90 16.98 -8.66
CA LYS A 44 -4.06 17.52 -9.75
C LYS A 44 -4.44 16.90 -11.10
N PHE A 45 -4.84 17.74 -12.06
CA PHE A 45 -5.13 17.35 -13.47
C PHE A 45 -6.02 16.10 -13.63
N GLY A 46 -7.16 16.05 -12.93
CA GLY A 46 -8.09 14.92 -13.00
C GLY A 46 -7.63 13.66 -12.24
N TRP A 47 -6.55 13.75 -11.50
CA TRP A 47 -6.08 12.75 -10.55
C TRP A 47 -6.14 13.30 -9.13
N THR A 48 -6.15 12.41 -8.15
CA THR A 48 -5.91 12.70 -6.74
C THR A 48 -4.72 11.90 -6.27
N PHE A 49 -3.78 12.56 -5.61
CA PHE A 49 -2.59 11.95 -5.05
C PHE A 49 -2.62 12.00 -3.53
N PHE A 50 -2.22 10.94 -2.84
CA PHE A 50 -2.08 10.92 -1.39
C PHE A 50 -0.99 9.92 -0.99
N LYS A 51 -0.43 10.08 0.21
CA LYS A 51 0.61 9.20 0.73
C LYS A 51 0.02 8.20 1.72
N LEU A 52 0.50 6.97 1.63
CA LEU A 52 0.29 5.89 2.58
C LEU A 52 1.64 5.57 3.24
N ALA A 53 1.82 5.97 4.48
CA ALA A 53 2.98 5.60 5.28
C ALA A 53 2.67 4.30 6.04
N ILE A 54 3.47 3.26 5.84
CA ILE A 54 3.33 1.97 6.49
C ILE A 54 4.31 1.91 7.66
N LYS A 55 3.80 1.64 8.85
CA LYS A 55 4.58 1.56 10.09
C LYS A 55 5.30 0.21 10.18
N PRO A 56 6.40 0.13 10.94
CA PRO A 56 7.23 -1.07 10.99
C PRO A 56 6.48 -2.34 11.43
N ASN A 57 5.52 -2.22 12.36
CA ASN A 57 4.75 -3.37 12.84
C ASN A 57 3.93 -4.04 11.72
N LEU A 58 3.27 -3.24 10.89
CA LEU A 58 2.49 -3.75 9.76
C LEU A 58 3.41 -4.21 8.63
N GLN A 59 4.45 -3.44 8.32
CA GLN A 59 5.41 -3.83 7.27
C GLN A 59 6.07 -5.16 7.60
N SER A 60 6.65 -5.32 8.78
CA SER A 60 7.33 -6.56 9.17
C SER A 60 6.37 -7.75 9.23
N GLY A 61 5.15 -7.55 9.74
CA GLY A 61 4.14 -8.61 9.75
C GLY A 61 3.73 -9.06 8.33
N ILE A 62 3.64 -8.14 7.37
CA ILE A 62 3.38 -8.47 5.97
C ILE A 62 4.59 -9.17 5.34
N GLU A 63 5.79 -8.64 5.54
CA GLU A 63 7.03 -9.19 4.99
C GLU A 63 7.30 -10.62 5.49
N GLU A 64 7.00 -10.90 6.76
CA GLU A 64 7.12 -12.23 7.34
C GLU A 64 6.04 -13.17 6.78
N LYS A 65 4.76 -12.79 6.89
CA LYS A 65 3.62 -13.65 6.50
C LYS A 65 3.58 -13.95 5.01
N PHE A 66 4.01 -13.01 4.17
CA PHE A 66 3.95 -13.12 2.71
C PHE A 66 5.33 -13.15 2.06
N SER A 67 6.38 -13.50 2.81
CA SER A 67 7.76 -13.59 2.33
C SER A 67 7.87 -14.38 1.01
N ASP A 68 7.26 -15.57 0.94
CA ASP A 68 7.25 -16.42 -0.26
C ASP A 68 6.62 -15.74 -1.49
N MET A 69 5.61 -14.89 -1.28
CA MET A 69 4.96 -14.15 -2.37
C MET A 69 5.80 -12.94 -2.77
N ILE A 70 6.26 -12.15 -1.80
CA ILE A 70 7.05 -10.94 -2.01
C ILE A 70 8.36 -11.29 -2.73
N ASN A 71 9.01 -12.40 -2.37
CA ASN A 71 10.28 -12.82 -2.96
C ASN A 71 10.19 -13.15 -4.45
N LYS A 72 8.99 -13.50 -4.96
CA LYS A 72 8.76 -13.79 -6.39
C LYS A 72 8.76 -12.54 -7.26
N TYR A 73 8.58 -11.35 -6.68
CA TYR A 73 8.61 -10.11 -7.43
C TYR A 73 10.03 -9.80 -7.93
N GLN A 74 10.14 -9.47 -9.22
CA GLN A 74 11.37 -8.99 -9.83
C GLN A 74 11.48 -7.47 -9.60
N ALA A 75 12.28 -7.06 -8.62
CA ALA A 75 12.62 -5.67 -8.32
C ALA A 75 14.03 -5.59 -7.75
N ASN A 76 14.65 -4.40 -7.85
CA ASN A 76 16.06 -4.20 -7.51
C ASN A 76 16.36 -4.37 -6.01
N ASP A 77 15.38 -4.07 -5.14
CA ASP A 77 15.51 -4.16 -3.69
C ASP A 77 14.21 -4.66 -3.04
N GLN A 78 14.29 -4.95 -1.73
CA GLN A 78 13.18 -5.47 -0.94
C GLN A 78 12.01 -4.48 -0.86
N ALA A 79 12.29 -3.17 -0.77
CA ALA A 79 11.26 -2.15 -0.72
C ALA A 79 10.45 -2.09 -2.03
N GLY A 80 11.12 -2.25 -3.17
CA GLY A 80 10.52 -2.37 -4.49
C GLY A 80 9.67 -3.61 -4.65
N LYS A 81 10.11 -4.76 -4.14
CA LYS A 81 9.30 -5.98 -4.11
C LYS A 81 8.04 -5.80 -3.27
N PHE A 82 8.19 -5.23 -2.07
CA PHE A 82 7.08 -4.93 -1.18
C PHE A 82 6.08 -3.94 -1.81
N ALA A 83 6.55 -2.87 -2.43
CA ALA A 83 5.69 -1.90 -3.11
C ALA A 83 4.91 -2.53 -4.29
N LYS A 84 5.55 -3.42 -5.07
CA LYS A 84 4.85 -4.18 -6.11
C LYS A 84 3.79 -5.12 -5.53
N PHE A 85 4.12 -5.86 -4.47
CA PHE A 85 3.16 -6.69 -3.76
C PHE A 85 1.95 -5.87 -3.27
N MET A 86 2.17 -4.70 -2.67
CA MET A 86 1.08 -3.84 -2.21
C MET A 86 0.24 -3.30 -3.37
N THR A 87 0.87 -2.97 -4.50
CA THR A 87 0.17 -2.53 -5.72
C THR A 87 -0.77 -3.62 -6.22
N ASP A 88 -0.26 -4.83 -6.43
CA ASP A 88 -1.06 -5.96 -6.91
C ASP A 88 -2.13 -6.35 -5.89
N TYR A 89 -1.83 -6.26 -4.60
CA TYR A 89 -2.81 -6.50 -3.55
C TYR A 89 -3.99 -5.55 -3.67
N PHE A 90 -3.78 -4.24 -3.79
CA PHE A 90 -4.87 -3.28 -3.94
C PHE A 90 -5.63 -3.44 -5.26
N VAL A 91 -4.94 -3.70 -6.37
CA VAL A 91 -5.57 -4.01 -7.66
C VAL A 91 -6.45 -5.26 -7.55
N SER A 92 -6.00 -6.30 -6.84
CA SER A 92 -6.80 -7.51 -6.59
C SER A 92 -8.05 -7.26 -5.75
N LYS A 93 -8.11 -6.13 -5.01
CA LYS A 93 -9.31 -5.69 -4.27
C LYS A 93 -10.22 -4.79 -5.09
N GLY A 94 -9.88 -4.50 -6.34
CA GLY A 94 -10.69 -3.70 -7.26
C GLY A 94 -10.31 -2.22 -7.31
N CYS A 95 -9.13 -1.84 -6.80
CA CYS A 95 -8.66 -0.45 -6.93
C CYS A 95 -8.07 -0.20 -8.34
N ASP A 96 -8.36 0.96 -8.94
CA ASP A 96 -7.68 1.44 -10.16
C ASP A 96 -6.70 2.56 -9.80
N ILE A 97 -5.50 2.17 -9.35
CA ILE A 97 -4.52 3.09 -8.78
C ILE A 97 -3.14 2.91 -9.38
N LYS A 98 -2.34 3.97 -9.29
CA LYS A 98 -0.89 3.95 -9.55
C LYS A 98 -0.15 4.17 -8.25
N ILE A 99 0.85 3.35 -7.98
CA ILE A 99 1.69 3.47 -6.80
C ILE A 99 3.14 3.73 -7.20
N LYS A 100 3.79 4.63 -6.48
CA LYS A 100 5.25 4.78 -6.46
C LYS A 100 5.75 4.80 -5.02
N ILE A 101 6.97 4.34 -4.81
CA ILE A 101 7.66 4.59 -3.53
C ILE A 101 7.95 6.09 -3.46
N SER A 102 7.55 6.72 -2.37
CA SER A 102 7.97 8.06 -1.99
C SER A 102 9.14 7.91 -1.04
N ASP A 103 10.21 8.67 -1.28
CA ASP A 103 11.25 8.93 -0.27
C ASP A 103 10.62 9.43 1.05
#